data_AF-A0A7C6QNR4-F1
#
_entry.id   AF-A0A7C6QNR4-F1
#
_cell.length_a   1.000
_cell.length_b   1.000
_cell.length_c   1.000
_cell.angle_alpha   90.00
_cell.angle_beta   90.00
_cell.angle_gamma   90.00
#
_symmetry.space_group_name_H-M   'P 1'
#
loop_
_entity.id
_entity.type
_entity.pdbx_description
1 polymer ?
#
loop_
_entity_poly.entity_id
_entity_poly.type
_entity_poly.pdbx_seq_one_letter_code
_entity_poly.pdbx_strand_id
1 'polypeptide(L)'
;MSIIRTAAGGPAAGESISLWDSLATDTPPSYTLLSSEPPQDFGHPQPGDLLFRMSCSYIPPRFINTFPFITCTKGWRPGHVGVYVGERQKDGVPYNVVEALNDGVARRLYVDLHSFGPDGLYMGAREPHSGALTKEQRQIVVEVVEKAAEAGTGYAWDKLWTSPIPILEGWRGDSVKGGGASSSVNCVGLSEMAYEQAGVNNGVGLVTDFEEGNAQLLSYLTPAEQYMKTRPASGYFISGRVVDAEGRGVGGVHLVFMLKHNNDHRFEVLTNENGYWQIDRLGREWDVKAEKEGMIFTPAVHQVYWRFPPESSIVLPPPQYIEFRAVATGDGVGQAVMAGNN
;
A
#
# COMPACT_ATOMS: atom_id res chain seq x y z
N MET A 1 0.43 -64.27 4.74
CA MET A 1 0.51 -63.46 5.97
C MET A 1 -0.63 -62.44 5.90
N SER A 2 -1.65 -62.63 6.72
CA SER A 2 -2.91 -61.90 6.68
C SER A 2 -2.91 -60.80 7.74
N ILE A 3 -3.29 -59.57 7.38
CA ILE A 3 -3.88 -58.62 8.33
C ILE A 3 -5.08 -57.95 7.64
N ILE A 4 -6.24 -58.23 8.21
CA ILE A 4 -7.52 -57.55 8.02
C ILE A 4 -7.47 -56.22 8.79
N ARG A 5 -7.92 -55.11 8.18
CA ARG A 5 -8.56 -54.00 8.90
C ARG A 5 -9.73 -53.44 8.09
N THR A 6 -10.88 -53.47 8.73
CA THR A 6 -12.18 -52.88 8.38
C THR A 6 -12.29 -51.47 8.99
N ALA A 7 -12.84 -50.53 8.22
CA ALA A 7 -13.75 -49.41 8.61
C ALA A 7 -13.82 -48.45 7.39
N ALA A 8 -14.86 -48.43 6.56
CA ALA A 8 -16.23 -47.93 6.78
C ALA A 8 -16.27 -46.44 7.15
N GLY A 9 -16.46 -45.58 6.13
CA GLY A 9 -16.63 -44.14 6.25
C GLY A 9 -16.52 -43.45 4.88
N GLY A 10 -17.50 -43.67 3.99
CA GLY A 10 -17.56 -42.97 2.71
C GLY A 10 -18.14 -41.55 2.89
N PRO A 11 -17.60 -40.52 2.22
CA PRO A 11 -18.23 -39.21 2.19
C PRO A 11 -19.48 -39.23 1.29
N ALA A 12 -20.50 -38.52 1.75
CA ALA A 12 -21.79 -38.36 1.08
C ALA A 12 -21.62 -37.65 -0.27
N ALA A 13 -22.41 -38.10 -1.23
CA ALA A 13 -22.59 -37.46 -2.52
C ALA A 13 -23.30 -36.11 -2.37
N GLY A 14 -22.84 -35.11 -3.10
CA GLY A 14 -23.64 -33.91 -3.36
C GLY A 14 -22.87 -32.60 -3.26
N GLU A 15 -21.91 -32.38 -4.17
CA GLU A 15 -21.73 -31.08 -4.81
C GLU A 15 -20.93 -31.32 -6.09
N SER A 16 -21.63 -31.29 -7.23
CA SER A 16 -20.98 -31.25 -8.54
C SER A 16 -20.29 -29.89 -8.65
N ILE A 17 -18.99 -29.85 -8.39
CA ILE A 17 -18.15 -28.76 -8.86
C ILE A 17 -18.29 -28.77 -10.38
N SER A 18 -18.92 -27.73 -10.90
CA SER A 18 -19.15 -27.63 -12.33
C SER A 18 -17.79 -27.53 -13.02
N LEU A 19 -17.63 -28.21 -14.15
CA LEU A 19 -16.43 -28.07 -14.99
C LEU A 19 -16.18 -26.61 -15.44
N TRP A 20 -17.12 -25.70 -15.16
CA TRP A 20 -17.02 -24.27 -15.42
C TRP A 20 -16.24 -23.48 -14.35
N ASP A 21 -16.11 -23.98 -13.12
CA ASP A 21 -15.34 -23.30 -12.06
C ASP A 21 -13.82 -23.50 -12.19
N SER A 22 -13.38 -24.45 -13.03
CA SER A 22 -11.96 -24.74 -13.30
C SER A 22 -11.42 -24.18 -14.61
N LEU A 23 -12.21 -23.40 -15.36
CA LEU A 23 -11.84 -22.87 -16.68
C LEU A 23 -11.69 -21.33 -16.72
N ALA A 24 -11.63 -20.67 -15.56
CA ALA A 24 -11.37 -19.23 -15.47
C ALA A 24 -9.87 -18.85 -15.65
N THR A 25 -8.98 -19.79 -15.98
CA THR A 25 -7.52 -19.56 -15.87
C THR A 25 -6.72 -19.47 -17.17
N ASP A 26 -7.30 -19.56 -18.37
CA ASP A 26 -6.49 -19.50 -19.62
C ASP A 26 -7.14 -18.71 -20.76
N THR A 27 -7.83 -17.61 -20.46
CA THR A 27 -8.08 -16.60 -21.50
C THR A 27 -6.88 -15.66 -21.58
N PRO A 28 -6.33 -15.37 -22.78
CA PRO A 28 -5.15 -14.53 -22.91
C PRO A 28 -5.42 -13.17 -22.22
N PRO A 29 -4.55 -12.71 -21.31
CA PRO A 29 -4.75 -11.48 -20.58
C PRO A 29 -4.37 -10.34 -21.53
N SER A 30 -5.36 -9.76 -22.17
CA SER A 30 -5.27 -8.39 -22.70
C SER A 30 -6.69 -7.98 -23.07
N TYR A 31 -7.01 -6.69 -22.94
CA TYR A 31 -8.28 -6.03 -23.28
C TYR A 31 -9.34 -5.80 -22.18
N THR A 32 -9.29 -6.41 -20.99
CA THR A 32 -10.47 -6.44 -20.10
C THR A 32 -10.71 -5.21 -19.20
N LEU A 33 -9.88 -4.17 -19.21
CA LEU A 33 -10.12 -2.93 -18.43
C LEU A 33 -10.43 -1.70 -19.29
N LEU A 34 -11.01 -1.89 -20.48
CA LEU A 34 -11.38 -0.77 -21.35
C LEU A 34 -12.68 -0.05 -20.94
N SER A 35 -13.37 -0.47 -19.87
CA SER A 35 -14.64 0.15 -19.43
C SER A 35 -15.03 -0.20 -17.98
N SER A 36 -14.16 0.06 -17.00
CA SER A 36 -14.47 -0.12 -15.57
C SER A 36 -15.02 1.17 -14.92
N GLU A 37 -15.79 1.00 -13.84
CA GLU A 37 -16.18 2.08 -12.95
C GLU A 37 -15.00 2.47 -12.02
N PRO A 38 -14.90 3.74 -11.60
CA PRO A 38 -13.98 4.13 -10.54
C PRO A 38 -14.21 3.30 -9.27
N PRO A 39 -13.15 2.99 -8.51
CA PRO A 39 -13.22 2.20 -7.30
C PRO A 39 -13.97 3.02 -6.25
N GLN A 40 -14.84 2.34 -5.52
CA GLN A 40 -15.55 2.92 -4.40
C GLN A 40 -14.72 2.88 -3.11
N ASP A 41 -13.77 1.94 -3.02
CA ASP A 41 -12.82 1.81 -1.91
C ASP A 41 -11.40 2.14 -2.40
N PHE A 42 -10.86 3.26 -1.94
CA PHE A 42 -9.49 3.71 -2.23
C PHE A 42 -8.43 3.05 -1.33
N GLY A 43 -8.84 2.18 -0.41
CA GLY A 43 -7.94 1.50 0.52
C GLY A 43 -7.30 2.43 1.56
N HIS A 44 -6.66 1.82 2.54
CA HIS A 44 -5.95 2.48 3.62
C HIS A 44 -4.45 2.10 3.55
N PRO A 45 -3.60 2.94 2.95
CA PRO A 45 -2.23 2.55 2.62
C PRO A 45 -1.38 2.31 3.85
N GLN A 46 -0.56 1.28 3.77
CA GLN A 46 0.51 0.92 4.69
C GLN A 46 1.83 0.81 3.93
N PRO A 47 2.99 1.02 4.58
CA PRO A 47 4.28 0.86 3.92
C PRO A 47 4.38 -0.48 3.19
N GLY A 48 4.80 -0.44 1.94
CA GLY A 48 4.85 -1.58 1.03
C GLY A 48 3.62 -1.75 0.15
N ASP A 49 2.48 -1.08 0.41
CA ASP A 49 1.33 -1.13 -0.49
C ASP A 49 1.58 -0.36 -1.79
N LEU A 50 0.90 -0.78 -2.85
CA LEU A 50 0.96 -0.13 -4.16
C LEU A 50 -0.04 1.02 -4.22
N LEU A 51 0.36 2.16 -4.79
CA LEU A 51 -0.53 3.24 -5.15
C LEU A 51 -0.72 3.24 -6.66
N PHE A 52 -1.97 3.17 -7.11
CA PHE A 52 -2.28 3.23 -8.54
C PHE A 52 -2.86 4.59 -8.91
N ARG A 53 -2.59 5.00 -10.14
CA ARG A 53 -3.28 6.13 -10.79
C ARG A 53 -3.61 5.78 -12.23
N MET A 54 -4.66 6.41 -12.74
CA MET A 54 -4.94 6.36 -14.16
C MET A 54 -3.79 7.06 -14.88
N SER A 55 -3.27 6.45 -15.94
CA SER A 55 -2.56 7.26 -16.94
C SER A 55 -3.54 7.54 -18.06
N CYS A 56 -3.79 8.83 -18.29
CA CYS A 56 -4.10 9.31 -19.62
C CYS A 56 -2.74 9.73 -20.19
N SER A 57 -1.85 8.76 -20.44
CA SER A 57 -0.52 9.09 -20.94
C SER A 57 -0.70 9.90 -22.21
N TYR A 58 -0.24 11.14 -22.10
CA TYR A 58 -0.23 12.18 -23.10
C TYR A 58 0.46 11.63 -24.35
N ILE A 59 -0.32 11.04 -25.26
CA ILE A 59 0.14 10.82 -26.61
C ILE A 59 0.35 12.21 -27.17
N PRO A 60 1.59 12.60 -27.51
CA PRO A 60 1.85 13.94 -28.02
C PRO A 60 0.88 14.23 -29.16
N PRO A 61 0.29 15.44 -29.28
CA PRO A 61 -0.76 15.72 -30.26
C PRO A 61 -0.42 15.29 -31.69
N ARG A 62 0.88 15.29 -32.04
CA ARG A 62 1.41 14.77 -33.31
C ARG A 62 1.10 13.29 -33.58
N PHE A 63 0.98 12.46 -32.56
CA PHE A 63 0.66 11.03 -32.64
C PHE A 63 -0.84 10.75 -32.49
N ILE A 64 -1.61 11.63 -31.83
CA ILE A 64 -3.08 11.51 -31.74
C ILE A 64 -3.70 11.52 -33.15
N ASN A 65 -3.18 12.36 -34.05
CA ASN A 65 -3.64 12.41 -35.45
C ASN A 65 -3.16 11.20 -36.28
N THR A 66 -2.06 10.55 -35.90
CA THR A 66 -1.53 9.36 -36.60
C THR A 66 -2.23 8.07 -36.15
N PHE A 67 -2.66 8.02 -34.89
CA PHE A 67 -3.33 6.87 -34.29
C PHE A 67 -4.61 7.31 -33.56
N PRO A 68 -5.68 7.68 -34.28
CA PRO A 68 -6.91 8.25 -33.71
C PRO A 68 -7.70 7.29 -32.81
N PHE A 69 -7.32 6.02 -32.74
CA PHE A 69 -7.88 5.02 -31.83
C PHE A 69 -7.20 5.00 -30.45
N ILE A 70 -6.11 5.77 -30.26
CA ILE A 70 -5.43 5.93 -28.97
C ILE A 70 -5.76 7.30 -28.36
N THR A 71 -7.02 7.71 -28.47
CA THR A 71 -7.58 8.68 -27.51
C THR A 71 -7.71 7.96 -26.17
N CYS A 72 -7.36 8.58 -25.03
CA CYS A 72 -7.66 8.04 -23.70
C CYS A 72 -9.09 7.51 -23.73
N THR A 73 -9.22 6.19 -23.83
CA THR A 73 -10.52 5.57 -24.07
C THR A 73 -11.36 5.96 -22.88
N LYS A 74 -12.59 6.42 -23.12
CA LYS A 74 -13.56 6.66 -22.04
C LYS A 74 -13.61 5.38 -21.19
N GLY A 75 -12.95 5.36 -20.04
CA GLY A 75 -12.72 4.14 -19.28
C GLY A 75 -11.60 4.32 -18.26
N TRP A 76 -11.66 3.51 -17.20
CA TRP A 76 -10.79 3.63 -16.03
C TRP A 76 -9.64 2.60 -16.11
N ARG A 77 -8.50 2.99 -16.70
CA ARG A 77 -7.36 2.07 -16.90
C ARG A 77 -6.17 2.44 -16.00
N PRO A 78 -5.64 1.48 -15.20
CA PRO A 78 -4.42 1.72 -14.44
C PRO A 78 -3.26 1.93 -15.41
N GLY A 79 -2.55 3.04 -15.26
CA GLY A 79 -1.46 3.38 -16.17
C GLY A 79 -0.17 3.75 -15.46
N HIS A 80 -0.17 3.85 -14.13
CA HIS A 80 1.04 4.02 -13.35
C HIS A 80 0.87 3.46 -11.94
N VAL A 81 1.98 2.99 -11.37
CA VAL A 81 2.05 2.43 -10.03
C VAL A 81 3.27 2.98 -9.28
N GLY A 82 3.11 3.27 -8.00
CA GLY A 82 4.19 3.58 -7.06
C GLY A 82 4.05 2.74 -5.80
N VAL A 83 5.07 2.76 -4.95
CA VAL A 83 5.06 2.07 -3.65
C VAL A 83 4.96 3.10 -2.54
N TYR A 84 3.93 3.00 -1.70
CA TYR A 84 3.83 3.81 -0.49
C TYR A 84 4.85 3.32 0.54
N VAL A 85 5.68 4.22 1.07
CA VAL A 85 6.80 3.85 1.97
C VAL A 85 6.63 4.35 3.41
N GLY A 86 5.50 4.97 3.73
CA GLY A 86 5.29 5.68 5.00
C GLY A 86 5.75 7.14 4.92
N GLU A 87 5.50 7.92 5.96
CA GLU A 87 5.83 9.34 5.99
C GLU A 87 7.30 9.53 6.43
N ARG A 88 8.20 9.66 5.45
CA ARG A 88 9.66 9.64 5.61
C ARG A 88 10.30 10.97 5.27
N GLN A 89 11.59 11.10 5.61
CA GLN A 89 12.43 12.24 5.23
C GLN A 89 13.82 11.78 4.81
N LYS A 90 14.36 12.41 3.77
CA LYS A 90 15.76 12.25 3.35
C LYS A 90 16.35 13.63 3.10
N ASP A 91 17.49 13.92 3.72
CA ASP A 91 18.17 15.21 3.62
C ASP A 91 17.26 16.42 3.93
N GLY A 92 16.35 16.22 4.91
CA GLY A 92 15.35 17.23 5.30
C GLY A 92 14.16 17.37 4.35
N VAL A 93 14.12 16.60 3.25
CA VAL A 93 13.01 16.60 2.28
C VAL A 93 12.03 15.47 2.61
N PRO A 94 10.77 15.78 2.94
CA PRO A 94 9.75 14.76 3.17
C PRO A 94 9.35 14.02 1.89
N TYR A 95 8.99 12.75 2.02
CA TYR A 95 8.46 11.91 0.95
C TYR A 95 7.64 10.76 1.54
N ASN A 96 6.72 10.21 0.76
CA ASN A 96 5.91 9.06 1.17
C ASN A 96 5.65 8.01 0.09
N VAL A 97 6.15 8.26 -1.13
CA VAL A 97 6.07 7.32 -2.25
C VAL A 97 7.43 7.21 -2.92
N VAL A 98 7.77 5.98 -3.32
CA VAL A 98 8.87 5.70 -4.25
C VAL A 98 8.29 5.13 -5.53
N GLU A 99 8.68 5.69 -6.67
CA GLU A 99 8.13 5.32 -7.97
C GLU A 99 9.17 5.48 -9.08
N ALA A 100 9.06 4.67 -10.13
CA ALA A 100 9.87 4.84 -11.34
C ALA A 100 9.16 5.78 -12.32
N LEU A 101 9.80 6.90 -12.63
CA LEU A 101 9.32 7.93 -13.56
C LEU A 101 10.28 8.06 -14.74
N ASN A 102 9.93 8.87 -15.73
CA ASN A 102 10.75 9.14 -16.91
C ASN A 102 12.23 9.48 -16.60
N ASP A 103 12.49 10.14 -15.47
CA ASP A 103 13.83 10.55 -15.03
C ASP A 103 14.52 9.54 -14.10
N GLY A 104 13.92 8.35 -13.90
CA GLY A 104 14.39 7.29 -13.02
C GLY A 104 13.53 7.07 -11.78
N VAL A 105 14.04 6.25 -10.86
CA VAL A 105 13.38 5.96 -9.58
C VAL A 105 13.54 7.15 -8.64
N ALA A 106 12.42 7.70 -8.18
CA ALA A 106 12.38 8.93 -7.40
C ALA A 106 11.55 8.78 -6.12
N ARG A 107 11.91 9.59 -5.11
CA ARG A 107 11.13 9.82 -3.90
C ARG A 107 10.21 11.01 -4.13
N ARG A 108 8.91 10.87 -3.81
CA ARG A 108 7.91 11.92 -3.96
C ARG A 108 7.05 12.05 -2.70
N LEU A 109 6.67 13.27 -2.38
CA LEU A 109 5.69 13.57 -1.36
C LEU A 109 4.34 13.82 -2.02
N TYR A 110 3.34 13.09 -1.55
CA TYR A 110 1.94 13.35 -1.85
C TYR A 110 1.21 13.66 -0.55
N VAL A 111 1.01 14.95 -0.29
CA VAL A 111 0.34 15.47 0.91
C VAL A 111 -1.09 14.92 0.98
N ASP A 112 -1.80 15.06 -0.14
CA ASP A 112 -3.03 14.34 -0.44
C ASP A 112 -2.71 13.18 -1.40
N LEU A 113 -2.95 11.93 -1.00
CA LEU A 113 -2.71 10.79 -1.88
C LEU A 113 -3.64 10.78 -3.11
N HIS A 114 -4.77 11.49 -3.07
CA HIS A 114 -5.60 11.69 -4.26
C HIS A 114 -4.90 12.52 -5.34
N SER A 115 -3.83 13.25 -4.99
CA SER A 115 -2.95 13.97 -5.92
C SER A 115 -1.80 13.12 -6.48
N PHE A 116 -1.83 11.79 -6.27
CA PHE A 116 -0.81 10.89 -6.80
C PHE A 116 -0.72 11.00 -8.34
N GLY A 117 0.29 11.74 -8.80
CA GLY A 117 0.60 12.07 -10.19
C GLY A 117 -0.04 13.37 -10.74
N PRO A 118 0.61 14.05 -11.72
CA PRO A 118 0.18 15.39 -12.19
C PRO A 118 -1.17 15.43 -12.93
N ASP A 119 -1.57 14.33 -13.59
CA ASP A 119 -2.70 14.33 -14.56
C ASP A 119 -3.64 13.13 -14.39
N GLY A 120 -3.52 12.37 -13.29
CA GLY A 120 -4.20 11.08 -13.11
C GLY A 120 -5.26 11.11 -12.02
N LEU A 121 -6.36 10.38 -12.21
CA LEU A 121 -7.27 10.05 -11.12
C LEU A 121 -6.61 8.98 -10.25
N TYR A 122 -6.40 9.28 -8.97
CA TYR A 122 -5.94 8.29 -7.99
C TYR A 122 -6.89 7.10 -7.94
N MET A 123 -6.32 5.90 -7.92
CA MET A 123 -7.04 4.64 -8.02
C MET A 123 -7.05 3.84 -6.72
N GLY A 124 -6.49 4.41 -5.67
CA GLY A 124 -6.42 3.77 -4.37
C GLY A 124 -5.11 3.05 -4.11
N ALA A 125 -4.92 2.78 -2.82
CA ALA A 125 -3.88 1.94 -2.28
C ALA A 125 -4.32 0.47 -2.36
N ARG A 126 -3.38 -0.41 -2.70
CA ARG A 126 -3.65 -1.79 -3.05
C ARG A 126 -2.61 -2.72 -2.44
N GLU A 127 -3.07 -3.89 -2.00
CA GLU A 127 -2.25 -4.99 -1.46
C GLU A 127 -2.48 -6.27 -2.28
N PRO A 128 -1.61 -7.31 -2.23
CA PRO A 128 -1.83 -8.55 -2.96
C PRO A 128 -3.20 -9.17 -2.68
N HIS A 129 -3.80 -9.78 -3.71
CA HIS A 129 -5.04 -10.53 -3.53
C HIS A 129 -4.84 -11.79 -2.68
N SER A 130 -3.62 -12.36 -2.70
CA SER A 130 -3.25 -13.53 -1.90
C SER A 130 -3.21 -13.27 -0.38
N GLY A 131 -3.21 -12.01 0.04
CA GLY A 131 -3.26 -11.61 1.43
C GLY A 131 -2.53 -10.30 1.69
N ALA A 132 -2.78 -9.72 2.86
CA ALA A 132 -2.01 -8.59 3.34
C ALA A 132 -0.54 -9.02 3.53
N LEU A 133 0.39 -8.14 3.16
CA LEU A 133 1.82 -8.36 3.36
C LEU A 133 2.14 -8.52 4.85
N THR A 134 3.00 -9.49 5.19
CA THR A 134 3.56 -9.55 6.54
C THR A 134 4.45 -8.33 6.81
N LYS A 135 4.77 -8.09 8.07
CA LYS A 135 5.68 -7.01 8.46
C LYS A 135 7.03 -7.14 7.74
N GLU A 136 7.61 -8.33 7.71
CA GLU A 136 8.91 -8.61 7.09
C GLU A 136 8.85 -8.33 5.58
N GLN A 137 7.76 -8.76 4.93
CA GLN A 137 7.55 -8.49 3.51
C GLN A 137 7.46 -6.99 3.22
N ARG A 138 6.66 -6.25 4.01
CA ARG A 138 6.55 -4.79 3.90
C ARG A 138 7.90 -4.11 4.04
N GLN A 139 8.73 -4.57 4.98
CA GLN A 139 10.06 -4.01 5.21
C GLN A 139 10.94 -4.23 3.99
N ILE A 140 10.98 -5.46 3.46
CA ILE A 140 11.77 -5.80 2.28
C ILE A 140 11.31 -4.99 1.05
N VAL A 141 10.00 -4.91 0.81
CA VAL A 141 9.46 -4.10 -0.31
C VAL A 141 9.97 -2.66 -0.22
N VAL A 142 9.85 -2.03 0.96
CA VAL A 142 10.29 -0.65 1.16
C VAL A 142 11.81 -0.51 1.01
N GLU A 143 12.60 -1.41 1.57
CA GLU A 143 14.07 -1.40 1.44
C GLU A 143 14.52 -1.54 0.00
N VAL A 144 13.87 -2.39 -0.80
CA VAL A 144 14.21 -2.62 -2.20
C VAL A 144 13.99 -1.37 -3.04
N VAL A 145 12.81 -0.73 -2.91
CA VAL A 145 12.53 0.49 -3.69
C VAL A 145 13.40 1.67 -3.23
N GLU A 146 13.72 1.77 -1.94
CA GLU A 146 14.63 2.78 -1.40
C GLU A 146 16.05 2.62 -1.93
N LYS A 147 16.55 1.38 -1.98
CA LYS A 147 17.87 1.08 -2.58
C LYS A 147 17.91 1.45 -4.06
N ALA A 148 16.84 1.20 -4.81
CA ALA A 148 16.74 1.61 -6.21
C ALA A 148 16.74 3.14 -6.36
N ALA A 149 16.01 3.86 -5.51
CA ALA A 149 16.04 5.33 -5.48
C ALA A 149 17.41 5.89 -5.07
N GLU A 150 18.12 5.20 -4.16
CA GLU A 150 19.48 5.57 -3.74
C GLU A 150 20.50 5.41 -4.86
N ALA A 151 20.40 4.31 -5.60
CA ALA A 151 21.31 3.99 -6.69
C ALA A 151 21.11 4.90 -7.92
N GLY A 152 20.07 5.74 -7.93
CA GLY A 152 19.70 6.52 -9.11
C GLY A 152 19.30 5.62 -10.29
N THR A 153 18.65 4.49 -10.00
CA THR A 153 18.19 3.53 -11.01
C THR A 153 17.38 4.25 -12.10
N GLY A 154 17.82 4.11 -13.35
CA GLY A 154 17.22 4.82 -14.49
C GLY A 154 15.86 4.26 -14.89
N TYR A 155 15.13 4.97 -15.74
CA TYR A 155 13.91 4.43 -16.34
C TYR A 155 14.23 3.54 -17.53
N ALA A 156 13.54 2.41 -17.69
CA ALA A 156 13.76 1.44 -18.76
C ALA A 156 13.23 1.89 -20.14
N TRP A 157 13.63 3.08 -20.60
CA TRP A 157 13.24 3.65 -21.90
C TRP A 157 13.74 2.86 -23.11
N ASP A 158 14.95 2.33 -23.00
CA ASP A 158 15.59 1.54 -24.06
C ASP A 158 14.77 0.29 -24.39
N LYS A 159 14.03 -0.24 -23.42
CA LYS A 159 13.14 -1.40 -23.62
C LYS A 159 11.86 -1.04 -24.39
N LEU A 160 11.45 0.25 -24.43
CA LEU A 160 10.20 0.72 -25.08
C LEU A 160 10.28 0.45 -26.58
N TRP A 161 11.48 0.64 -27.12
CA TRP A 161 11.77 0.58 -28.55
C TRP A 161 12.06 -0.83 -29.06
N THR A 162 12.31 -1.78 -28.15
CA THR A 162 12.61 -3.17 -28.50
C THR A 162 11.37 -4.06 -28.59
N SER A 163 10.20 -3.59 -28.12
CA SER A 163 8.95 -4.31 -28.30
C SER A 163 8.46 -4.17 -29.75
N PRO A 164 8.12 -5.27 -30.45
CA PRO A 164 7.57 -5.22 -31.81
C PRO A 164 6.22 -4.50 -31.88
N ILE A 165 5.58 -4.24 -30.73
CA ILE A 165 4.39 -3.41 -30.60
C ILE A 165 4.64 -2.35 -29.50
N PRO A 166 5.33 -1.23 -29.83
CA PRO A 166 5.68 -0.17 -28.86
C PRO A 166 4.46 0.51 -28.20
N ILE A 167 3.26 0.20 -28.69
CA ILE A 167 2.02 0.93 -28.45
C ILE A 167 1.12 0.22 -27.42
N LEU A 168 1.35 -1.07 -27.13
CA LEU A 168 0.51 -1.87 -26.23
C LEU A 168 1.05 -1.89 -24.78
N GLU A 169 1.50 -0.76 -24.23
CA GLU A 169 1.78 -0.46 -22.79
C GLU A 169 2.49 -1.52 -21.92
N GLY A 170 3.03 -2.56 -22.54
CA GLY A 170 3.32 -3.82 -21.91
C GLY A 170 4.72 -4.30 -22.24
N TRP A 171 5.33 -4.97 -21.27
CA TRP A 171 6.75 -5.28 -21.28
C TRP A 171 6.97 -6.71 -20.81
N ARG A 172 8.03 -7.35 -21.31
CA ARG A 172 8.47 -8.62 -20.72
C ARG A 172 9.00 -8.34 -19.32
N GLY A 173 8.47 -9.01 -18.30
CA GLY A 173 8.79 -8.75 -16.90
C GLY A 173 10.29 -8.66 -16.63
N ASP A 174 11.08 -9.64 -17.07
CA ASP A 174 12.54 -9.67 -16.85
C ASP A 174 13.26 -8.44 -17.42
N SER A 175 12.74 -7.88 -18.51
CA SER A 175 13.37 -6.73 -19.18
C SER A 175 13.17 -5.41 -18.43
N VAL A 176 12.14 -5.32 -17.59
CA VAL A 176 11.75 -4.08 -16.89
C VAL A 176 11.95 -4.12 -15.38
N LYS A 177 12.28 -5.30 -14.82
CA LYS A 177 12.67 -5.48 -13.42
C LYS A 177 14.14 -5.15 -13.12
N GLY A 178 14.92 -4.70 -14.11
CA GLY A 178 16.33 -4.31 -13.90
C GLY A 178 17.31 -5.49 -13.85
N GLY A 179 16.96 -6.62 -14.45
CA GLY A 179 17.85 -7.77 -14.61
C GLY A 179 18.95 -7.54 -15.66
N GLY A 180 20.15 -8.09 -15.41
CA GLY A 180 21.29 -8.07 -16.35
C GLY A 180 22.24 -6.87 -16.16
N ALA A 181 22.80 -6.35 -17.26
CA ALA A 181 23.79 -5.26 -17.26
C ALA A 181 23.17 -3.84 -17.15
N SER A 182 21.84 -3.72 -17.17
CA SER A 182 21.13 -2.44 -17.13
C SER A 182 20.49 -2.21 -15.76
N SER A 183 20.87 -1.12 -15.09
CA SER A 183 20.30 -0.64 -13.84
C SER A 183 19.02 0.18 -14.05
N SER A 184 18.13 -0.26 -14.95
CA SER A 184 16.92 0.48 -15.32
C SER A 184 15.66 -0.31 -15.06
N VAL A 185 14.63 0.34 -14.51
CA VAL A 185 13.31 -0.25 -14.23
C VAL A 185 12.20 0.65 -14.77
N ASN A 186 11.01 0.11 -15.03
CA ASN A 186 9.81 0.93 -15.20
C ASN A 186 8.93 0.84 -13.93
N CYS A 187 7.76 1.49 -13.92
CA CYS A 187 6.91 1.53 -12.73
C CYS A 187 6.44 0.14 -12.28
N VAL A 188 6.02 -0.72 -13.21
CA VAL A 188 5.58 -2.09 -12.90
C VAL A 188 6.72 -3.02 -12.55
N GLY A 189 7.88 -2.88 -13.20
CA GLY A 189 9.05 -3.69 -12.90
C GLY A 189 9.66 -3.35 -11.55
N LEU A 190 9.61 -2.07 -11.13
CA LEU A 190 10.05 -1.69 -9.78
C LEU A 190 9.17 -2.33 -8.71
N SER A 191 7.84 -2.28 -8.86
CA SER A 191 6.91 -2.90 -7.89
C SER A 191 7.06 -4.42 -7.88
N GLU A 192 7.14 -5.05 -9.05
CA GLU A 192 7.26 -6.50 -9.18
C GLU A 192 8.56 -7.01 -8.55
N MET A 193 9.70 -6.40 -8.89
CA MET A 193 11.00 -6.71 -8.29
C MET A 193 10.97 -6.62 -6.76
N ALA A 194 10.30 -5.60 -6.21
CA ALA A 194 10.21 -5.43 -4.76
C ALA A 194 9.38 -6.53 -4.10
N TYR A 195 8.29 -6.97 -4.74
CA TYR A 195 7.40 -8.02 -4.23
C TYR A 195 8.02 -9.41 -4.36
N GLU A 196 8.72 -9.69 -5.45
CA GLU A 196 9.51 -10.92 -5.62
C GLU A 196 10.58 -11.06 -4.53
N GLN A 197 11.39 -10.01 -4.32
CA GLN A 197 12.43 -10.02 -3.30
C GLN A 197 11.86 -10.13 -1.88
N ALA A 198 10.65 -9.62 -1.64
CA ALA A 198 9.92 -9.81 -0.40
C ALA A 198 9.33 -11.22 -0.23
N GLY A 199 9.49 -12.12 -1.21
CA GLY A 199 8.95 -13.49 -1.12
C GLY A 199 7.43 -13.55 -1.26
N VAL A 200 6.78 -12.52 -1.84
CA VAL A 200 5.34 -12.54 -2.09
C VAL A 200 5.02 -13.68 -3.07
N ASN A 201 3.96 -14.44 -2.79
CA ASN A 201 3.56 -15.61 -3.56
C ASN A 201 4.72 -16.62 -3.78
N ASN A 202 5.47 -16.91 -2.71
CA ASN A 202 6.66 -17.77 -2.74
C ASN A 202 7.81 -17.23 -3.63
N GLY A 203 7.95 -15.91 -3.70
CA GLY A 203 8.99 -15.24 -4.48
C GLY A 203 8.65 -15.03 -5.95
N VAL A 204 7.42 -15.36 -6.36
CA VAL A 204 6.91 -15.13 -7.72
C VAL A 204 6.57 -13.65 -7.95
N GLY A 205 6.25 -12.90 -6.89
CA GLY A 205 5.76 -11.52 -7.03
C GLY A 205 4.23 -11.45 -7.06
N LEU A 206 3.67 -10.42 -7.69
CA LEU A 206 2.23 -10.23 -7.86
C LEU A 206 1.66 -11.02 -9.04
N VAL A 207 2.44 -11.15 -10.10
CA VAL A 207 2.08 -11.85 -11.34
C VAL A 207 3.04 -13.01 -11.57
N THR A 208 2.59 -14.04 -12.27
CA THR A 208 3.46 -15.18 -12.63
C THR A 208 4.37 -14.84 -13.81
N ASP A 209 5.50 -15.56 -13.95
CA ASP A 209 6.39 -15.47 -15.14
C ASP A 209 5.64 -15.58 -16.48
N PHE A 210 4.56 -16.36 -16.48
CA PHE A 210 3.68 -16.50 -17.64
C PHE A 210 2.92 -15.21 -17.95
N GLU A 211 2.31 -14.62 -16.93
CA GLU A 211 1.55 -13.37 -17.02
C GLU A 211 2.44 -12.17 -17.34
N GLU A 212 3.69 -12.19 -16.89
CA GLU A 212 4.70 -11.19 -17.23
C GLU A 212 5.19 -11.22 -18.68
N GLY A 213 4.85 -12.27 -19.44
CA GLY A 213 5.37 -12.42 -20.81
C GLY A 213 6.77 -12.96 -20.93
N ASN A 214 7.34 -13.52 -19.86
CA ASN A 214 8.65 -14.19 -19.94
C ASN A 214 8.51 -15.53 -20.68
N ALA A 215 7.36 -16.21 -20.56
CA ALA A 215 7.09 -17.52 -21.18
C ALA A 215 6.32 -17.47 -22.52
N GLN A 216 5.74 -16.34 -22.91
CA GLN A 216 4.94 -16.20 -24.14
C GLN A 216 5.23 -14.91 -24.90
N LEU A 217 5.17 -14.98 -26.23
CA LEU A 217 5.52 -13.88 -27.14
C LEU A 217 4.55 -12.68 -27.09
N LEU A 218 3.38 -12.82 -26.44
CA LEU A 218 2.29 -11.85 -26.48
C LEU A 218 1.67 -11.51 -25.11
N SER A 219 2.21 -12.02 -24.01
CA SER A 219 1.83 -11.57 -22.67
C SER A 219 2.75 -10.43 -22.25
N TYR A 220 2.24 -9.52 -21.45
CA TYR A 220 2.98 -8.33 -21.03
C TYR A 220 2.62 -7.95 -19.61
N LEU A 221 3.60 -7.47 -18.86
CA LEU A 221 3.37 -6.84 -17.56
C LEU A 221 2.96 -5.37 -17.75
N THR A 222 1.70 -5.05 -17.43
CA THR A 222 1.14 -3.69 -17.39
C THR A 222 0.63 -3.36 -15.98
N PRO A 223 0.45 -2.05 -15.67
CA PRO A 223 -0.18 -1.67 -14.40
C PRO A 223 -1.59 -2.23 -14.25
N ALA A 224 -2.28 -2.49 -15.36
CA ALA A 224 -3.62 -3.05 -15.37
C ALA A 224 -3.62 -4.52 -14.91
N GLU A 225 -2.68 -5.36 -15.36
CA GLU A 225 -2.58 -6.73 -14.83
C GLU A 225 -2.23 -6.72 -13.34
N GLN A 226 -1.25 -5.92 -12.90
CA GLN A 226 -0.91 -5.82 -11.47
C GLN A 226 -2.11 -5.36 -10.63
N TYR A 227 -2.86 -4.38 -11.11
CA TYR A 227 -4.06 -3.90 -10.41
C TYR A 227 -5.09 -5.02 -10.23
N MET A 228 -5.28 -5.89 -11.23
CA MET A 228 -6.20 -7.03 -11.14
C MET A 228 -5.74 -8.13 -10.18
N LYS A 229 -4.43 -8.21 -9.87
CA LYS A 229 -3.85 -9.12 -8.89
C LYS A 229 -3.81 -8.56 -7.47
N THR A 230 -4.40 -7.39 -7.26
CA THR A 230 -4.45 -6.74 -5.96
C THR A 230 -5.89 -6.59 -5.47
N ARG A 231 -6.04 -6.07 -4.25
CA ARG A 231 -7.31 -5.66 -3.63
C ARG A 231 -7.09 -4.34 -2.87
N PRO A 232 -8.15 -3.60 -2.48
CA PRO A 232 -7.98 -2.39 -1.70
C PRO A 232 -7.17 -2.66 -0.43
N ALA A 233 -6.21 -1.79 -0.13
CA ALA A 233 -5.36 -1.93 1.05
C ALA A 233 -6.22 -1.93 2.32
N SER A 234 -5.96 -2.91 3.18
CA SER A 234 -6.77 -3.16 4.37
C SER A 234 -6.62 -2.08 5.43
N GLY A 235 -5.44 -1.48 5.54
CA GLY A 235 -5.05 -0.65 6.68
C GLY A 235 -4.66 -1.49 7.89
N TYR A 236 -4.47 -0.83 9.03
CA TYR A 236 -4.16 -1.45 10.30
C TYR A 236 -5.16 -1.07 11.38
N PHE A 237 -5.36 -1.98 12.32
CA PHE A 237 -6.20 -1.78 13.48
C PHE A 237 -5.43 -1.05 14.58
N ILE A 238 -6.09 -0.10 15.24
CA ILE A 238 -5.56 0.63 16.40
C ILE A 238 -6.65 0.77 17.45
N SER A 239 -6.27 0.65 18.71
CA SER A 239 -7.16 0.85 19.84
C SER A 239 -6.45 1.54 20.99
N GLY A 240 -7.20 1.88 22.01
CA GLY A 240 -6.60 2.46 23.19
C GLY A 240 -7.59 2.73 24.30
N ARG A 241 -7.07 3.41 25.32
CA ARG A 241 -7.86 3.85 26.46
C ARG A 241 -7.35 5.18 26.99
N VAL A 242 -8.26 5.98 27.51
CA VAL A 242 -7.94 7.18 28.28
C VAL A 242 -8.29 6.93 29.73
N VAL A 243 -7.35 7.15 30.64
CA VAL A 243 -7.50 6.86 32.07
C VAL A 243 -7.14 8.07 32.93
N ASP A 244 -7.71 8.17 34.13
CA ASP A 244 -7.33 9.17 35.14
C ASP A 244 -6.10 8.72 35.96
N ALA A 245 -5.77 9.48 37.00
CA ALA A 245 -4.66 9.19 37.90
C ALA A 245 -4.82 7.86 38.65
N GLU A 246 -6.07 7.43 38.90
CA GLU A 246 -6.40 6.16 39.57
C GLU A 246 -6.52 4.98 38.59
N GLY A 247 -6.32 5.21 37.28
CA GLY A 247 -6.45 4.18 36.24
C GLY A 247 -7.91 3.88 35.84
N ARG A 248 -8.87 4.71 36.26
CA ARG A 248 -10.28 4.61 35.85
C ARG A 248 -10.45 5.22 34.47
N GLY A 249 -11.35 4.64 33.68
CA GLY A 249 -11.62 5.11 32.33
C GLY A 249 -12.23 6.51 32.30
N VAL A 250 -11.77 7.36 31.38
CA VAL A 250 -12.33 8.70 31.16
C VAL A 250 -13.09 8.72 29.84
N GLY A 251 -14.43 8.69 29.92
CA GLY A 251 -15.29 8.78 28.74
C GLY A 251 -15.48 10.18 28.19
N GLY A 252 -15.91 10.27 26.92
CA GLY A 252 -16.17 11.55 26.24
C GLY A 252 -14.92 12.39 25.98
N VAL A 253 -13.75 11.75 25.84
CA VAL A 253 -12.51 12.41 25.42
C VAL A 253 -12.46 12.38 23.89
N HIS A 254 -12.20 13.53 23.28
CA HIS A 254 -11.99 13.64 21.84
C HIS A 254 -10.55 13.27 21.51
N LEU A 255 -10.37 12.28 20.65
CA LEU A 255 -9.07 11.91 20.10
C LEU A 255 -8.96 12.49 18.69
N VAL A 256 -8.16 13.54 18.55
CA VAL A 256 -7.94 14.26 17.31
C VAL A 256 -6.75 13.62 16.59
N PHE A 257 -7.02 12.98 15.46
CA PHE A 257 -6.01 12.41 14.57
C PHE A 257 -5.65 13.44 13.51
N MET A 258 -4.40 13.88 13.47
CA MET A 258 -3.87 14.78 12.44
C MET A 258 -2.87 14.02 11.59
N LEU A 259 -3.03 14.09 10.27
CA LEU A 259 -2.14 13.40 9.36
C LEU A 259 -0.74 14.01 9.45
N LYS A 260 0.28 13.15 9.55
CA LYS A 260 1.66 13.60 9.64
C LYS A 260 2.04 14.38 8.38
N HIS A 261 2.70 15.52 8.59
CA HIS A 261 3.04 16.51 7.54
C HIS A 261 1.84 17.19 6.84
N ASN A 262 0.61 16.99 7.33
CA ASN A 262 -0.60 17.68 6.84
C ASN A 262 -1.66 17.82 7.93
N ASN A 263 -1.52 18.82 8.80
CA ASN A 263 -2.44 19.02 9.92
C ASN A 263 -3.87 19.40 9.51
N ASP A 264 -4.09 19.83 8.25
CA ASP A 264 -5.41 20.16 7.73
C ASP A 264 -6.26 18.90 7.50
N HIS A 265 -5.61 17.75 7.28
CA HIS A 265 -6.28 16.48 7.16
C HIS A 265 -6.38 15.82 8.55
N ARG A 266 -7.59 15.89 9.13
CA ARG A 266 -7.85 15.38 10.48
C ARG A 266 -9.25 14.79 10.64
N PHE A 267 -9.40 13.92 11.63
CA PHE A 267 -10.69 13.39 12.08
C PHE A 267 -10.66 13.12 13.59
N GLU A 268 -11.83 12.83 14.17
CA GLU A 268 -11.99 12.64 15.61
C GLU A 268 -12.63 11.31 15.96
N VAL A 269 -12.22 10.74 17.10
CA VAL A 269 -12.85 9.57 17.73
C VAL A 269 -13.15 9.90 19.18
N LEU A 270 -14.35 9.54 19.66
CA LEU A 270 -14.70 9.71 21.07
C LEU A 270 -14.45 8.42 21.85
N THR A 271 -13.94 8.58 23.07
CA THR A 271 -13.91 7.46 24.03
C THR A 271 -15.30 7.14 24.56
N ASN A 272 -15.57 5.86 24.74
CA ASN A 272 -16.78 5.40 25.43
C ASN A 272 -16.71 5.69 26.94
N GLU A 273 -17.77 5.40 27.69
CA GLU A 273 -17.87 5.65 29.14
C GLU A 273 -16.71 5.07 29.97
N ASN A 274 -16.13 3.96 29.50
CA ASN A 274 -15.00 3.28 30.15
C ASN A 274 -13.63 3.75 29.65
N GLY A 275 -13.59 4.83 28.86
CA GLY A 275 -12.40 5.44 28.29
C GLY A 275 -11.83 4.73 27.07
N TYR A 276 -12.47 3.68 26.56
CA TYR A 276 -11.95 2.90 25.42
C TYR A 276 -12.35 3.48 24.07
N TRP A 277 -11.52 3.20 23.06
CA TRP A 277 -11.74 3.58 21.67
C TRP A 277 -11.03 2.60 20.72
N GLN A 278 -11.46 2.55 19.45
CA GLN A 278 -10.83 1.75 18.40
C GLN A 278 -11.09 2.31 17.00
N ILE A 279 -10.20 2.02 16.06
CA ILE A 279 -10.33 2.26 14.61
C ILE A 279 -9.91 0.99 13.90
N ASP A 280 -10.79 0.47 13.04
CA ASP A 280 -10.58 -0.83 12.41
C ASP A 280 -9.62 -0.77 11.20
N ARG A 281 -9.66 0.33 10.45
CA ARG A 281 -8.87 0.53 9.22
C ARG A 281 -8.23 1.91 9.20
N LEU A 282 -7.04 2.02 9.79
CA LEU A 282 -6.20 3.22 9.68
C LEU A 282 -5.13 2.99 8.60
N GLY A 283 -4.87 4.00 7.78
CA GLY A 283 -3.75 4.01 6.83
C GLY A 283 -2.86 5.20 7.12
N ARG A 284 -1.66 5.25 6.56
CA ARG A 284 -0.67 6.33 6.76
C ARG A 284 -0.21 6.50 8.22
N GLU A 285 0.40 7.64 8.53
CA GLU A 285 0.93 7.98 9.86
C GLU A 285 0.22 9.22 10.40
N TRP A 286 -0.13 9.20 11.69
CA TRP A 286 -0.91 10.24 12.35
C TRP A 286 -0.32 10.64 13.69
N ASP A 287 -0.51 11.90 14.05
CA ASP A 287 -0.36 12.40 15.40
C ASP A 287 -1.74 12.42 16.07
N VAL A 288 -1.83 11.85 17.27
CA VAL A 288 -3.08 11.75 18.04
C VAL A 288 -2.98 12.61 19.28
N LYS A 289 -3.95 13.50 19.45
CA LYS A 289 -4.11 14.35 20.65
C LYS A 289 -5.40 13.99 21.36
N ALA A 290 -5.34 13.94 22.68
CA ALA A 290 -6.53 13.82 23.52
C ALA A 290 -6.97 15.21 23.99
N GLU A 291 -8.27 15.51 23.87
CA GLU A 291 -8.86 16.79 24.21
C GLU A 291 -10.15 16.58 25.01
N LYS A 292 -10.23 17.26 26.16
CA LYS A 292 -11.42 17.36 27.02
C LYS A 292 -11.30 18.58 27.91
N GLU A 293 -12.37 19.34 28.05
CA GLU A 293 -12.37 20.56 28.86
C GLU A 293 -11.97 20.26 30.32
N GLY A 294 -11.11 21.11 30.87
CA GLY A 294 -10.62 20.99 32.24
C GLY A 294 -9.63 19.84 32.47
N MET A 295 -9.06 19.24 31.43
CA MET A 295 -8.09 18.16 31.53
C MET A 295 -6.81 18.42 30.72
N ILE A 296 -5.70 17.89 31.22
CA ILE A 296 -4.40 17.80 30.54
C ILE A 296 -4.08 16.32 30.34
N PHE A 297 -3.52 15.98 29.18
CA PHE A 297 -3.22 14.60 28.81
C PHE A 297 -1.73 14.34 28.69
N THR A 298 -1.28 13.18 29.18
CA THR A 298 0.09 12.68 29.03
C THR A 298 0.10 11.30 28.35
N PRO A 299 0.89 11.12 27.28
CA PRO A 299 1.63 12.17 26.57
C PRO A 299 0.67 13.17 25.91
N ALA A 300 1.18 14.36 25.60
CA ALA A 300 0.37 15.38 24.92
C ALA A 300 0.00 14.95 23.48
N VAL A 301 0.89 14.17 22.84
CA VAL A 301 0.72 13.64 21.49
C VAL A 301 1.23 12.20 21.47
N HIS A 302 0.50 11.30 20.80
CA HIS A 302 0.98 9.98 20.41
C HIS A 302 1.15 9.91 18.89
N GLN A 303 2.31 9.48 18.41
CA GLN A 303 2.49 9.18 16.99
C GLN A 303 2.08 7.72 16.72
N VAL A 304 1.19 7.55 15.74
CA VAL A 304 0.63 6.26 15.35
C VAL A 304 0.89 6.02 13.89
N TYR A 305 1.39 4.84 13.58
CA TYR A 305 1.83 4.49 12.23
C TYR A 305 2.04 2.99 12.21
N TRP A 306 1.94 2.34 11.06
CA TRP A 306 2.36 0.94 10.96
C TRP A 306 3.83 0.79 11.42
N ARG A 307 4.06 0.19 12.59
CA ARG A 307 5.41 0.03 13.17
C ARG A 307 6.05 -1.25 12.64
N PHE A 308 7.27 -1.13 12.14
CA PHE A 308 8.21 -2.25 12.15
C PHE A 308 8.67 -2.43 13.61
N PRO A 309 8.34 -3.53 14.32
CA PRO A 309 9.06 -3.83 15.55
C PRO A 309 10.57 -3.88 15.28
N PRO A 310 11.43 -3.54 16.26
CA PRO A 310 12.86 -3.81 16.16
C PRO A 310 13.11 -5.28 15.81
N GLU A 311 14.22 -5.56 15.12
CA GLU A 311 14.59 -6.87 14.54
C GLU A 311 14.51 -8.06 15.52
N SER A 312 14.42 -7.80 16.82
CA SER A 312 14.40 -8.82 17.87
C SER A 312 13.02 -9.43 18.21
N SER A 313 11.91 -9.09 17.54
CA SER A 313 10.59 -9.66 17.86
C SER A 313 9.97 -10.48 16.72
N ILE A 314 9.79 -11.80 16.95
CA ILE A 314 9.17 -12.78 16.03
C ILE A 314 7.62 -12.74 16.11
N VAL A 315 7.05 -11.85 16.92
CA VAL A 315 5.60 -11.70 17.06
C VAL A 315 5.13 -10.59 16.11
N LEU A 316 4.07 -10.86 15.34
CA LEU A 316 3.31 -9.83 14.61
C LEU A 316 3.15 -8.60 15.52
N PRO A 317 3.33 -7.36 15.02
CA PRO A 317 3.10 -6.21 15.86
C PRO A 317 1.68 -6.34 16.43
N PRO A 318 1.51 -6.36 17.76
CA PRO A 318 0.17 -6.40 18.33
C PRO A 318 -0.62 -5.19 17.79
N PRO A 319 -1.96 -5.28 17.76
CA PRO A 319 -2.84 -4.11 17.67
C PRO A 319 -2.20 -2.95 18.41
N GLN A 320 -2.00 -1.81 17.75
CA GLN A 320 -1.40 -0.68 18.44
C GLN A 320 -2.35 -0.26 19.53
N TYR A 321 -1.91 -0.39 20.78
CA TYR A 321 -2.65 0.02 21.95
C TYR A 321 -2.04 1.31 22.48
N ILE A 322 -2.88 2.31 22.65
CA ILE A 322 -2.44 3.64 23.07
C ILE A 322 -3.17 4.03 24.34
N GLU A 323 -2.40 4.52 25.31
CA GLU A 323 -2.92 5.03 26.56
C GLU A 323 -2.63 6.52 26.70
N PHE A 324 -3.65 7.30 27.03
CA PHE A 324 -3.49 8.66 27.55
C PHE A 324 -3.87 8.70 29.03
N ARG A 325 -3.09 9.44 29.82
CA ARG A 325 -3.40 9.75 31.23
C ARG A 325 -3.93 11.15 31.34
N ALA A 326 -5.11 11.31 31.90
CA ALA A 326 -5.79 12.58 32.11
C ALA A 326 -5.57 13.08 33.55
N VAL A 327 -5.30 14.38 33.69
CA VAL A 327 -5.18 15.08 34.97
C VAL A 327 -6.06 16.33 34.91
N ALA A 328 -6.88 16.58 35.93
CA ALA A 328 -7.73 17.76 35.98
C ALA A 328 -6.90 19.04 36.16
N THR A 329 -7.27 20.12 35.47
CA THR A 329 -6.58 21.41 35.54
C THR A 329 -6.78 22.14 36.88
N GLY A 330 -7.75 21.72 37.69
CA GLY A 330 -8.08 22.31 39.00
C GLY A 330 -7.35 21.69 40.20
N ASP A 331 -6.72 20.53 40.03
CA ASP A 331 -6.07 19.78 41.11
C ASP A 331 -4.63 20.25 41.32
N GLY A 332 -4.42 21.52 41.65
CA GLY A 332 -3.18 21.99 42.29
C GLY A 332 -1.85 21.83 41.53
N VAL A 333 -1.82 21.44 40.25
CA VAL A 333 -0.58 21.34 39.43
C VAL A 333 -0.10 22.71 38.94
N GLY A 334 -0.27 23.73 39.76
CA GLY A 334 0.26 25.07 39.58
C GLY A 334 1.55 25.27 40.35
N GLN A 335 2.53 24.36 40.23
CA GLN A 335 3.95 24.54 40.61
C GLN A 335 4.69 23.20 40.48
N ALA A 336 5.24 22.88 39.30
CA ALA A 336 6.51 22.13 39.14
C ALA A 336 6.63 21.37 37.80
N VAL A 337 6.57 22.03 36.63
CA VAL A 337 7.31 21.54 35.44
C VAL A 337 7.70 22.72 34.54
N MET A 338 8.55 23.62 35.02
CA MET A 338 9.32 24.55 34.16
C MET A 338 10.72 24.77 34.77
N ALA A 339 11.41 23.68 35.11
CA ALA A 339 12.83 23.71 35.47
C ALA A 339 13.51 22.48 34.89
N GLY A 340 14.29 22.67 33.82
CA GLY A 340 15.21 21.67 33.30
C GLY A 340 15.19 21.52 31.79
N ASN A 341 15.86 22.43 31.08
CA ASN A 341 16.95 22.11 30.14
C ASN A 341 17.42 23.40 29.44
N ASN A 342 18.46 24.00 30.03
CA ASN A 342 19.46 24.75 29.29
C ASN A 342 20.47 23.78 28.68
#